data_AF-A0A392MMR4-F1
#
_entry.id   AF-A0A392MMR4-F1
#
_cell.length_a   1.000
_cell.length_b   1.000
_cell.length_c   1.000
_cell.angle_alpha   90.00
_cell.angle_beta   90.00
_cell.angle_gamma   90.00
#
_symmetry.space_group_name_H-M   'P 1'
#
loop_
_entity.id
_entity.type
_entity.pdbx_description
1 polymer ?
#
loop_
_entity_poly.entity_id
_entity_poly.type
_entity_poly.pdbx_seq_one_letter_code
_entity_poly.pdbx_strand_id
1 'polypeptide(L)'
;MDQNKSCSSGLQKYLNQLGFNIVGYGCTTCIGNSGDIDEAVASAITENDIVAAAVLSGNRNFEGRVHPLTRANYLASPPLVVAYALAGTVDIDFDTEPIGIAKDGTQIFFRDIWPSSEEIADVVQSSVLPDMFRETYNAITKGNPMWNSLSVPSGNLYAWDSTSTYIHEPPYFKGMTMSPPGSHGVKNAYCLLNFGDSITTDHISPAGSIHKDSPAARYLTERGVDRRDFNSYGSRRGNDEVMARGTFANIRIVNKFLNGEVGPKTIHIPSGEKLSVFDAAN
;
A
#
# COMPACT_ATOMS: atom_id res chain seq x y z
N MET A 1 -13.38 14.04 -8.22
CA MET A 1 -14.21 14.64 -7.14
C MET A 1 -13.49 15.80 -6.45
N ASP A 2 -12.19 15.69 -6.18
CA ASP A 2 -11.47 16.70 -5.39
C ASP A 2 -10.94 17.91 -6.17
N GLN A 3 -10.57 17.76 -7.45
CA GLN A 3 -10.09 18.92 -8.24
C GLN A 3 -11.12 20.05 -8.25
N ASN A 4 -12.38 19.76 -8.54
CA ASN A 4 -13.37 20.84 -8.64
C ASN A 4 -13.58 21.56 -7.30
N LYS A 5 -13.52 20.87 -6.15
CA LYS A 5 -13.72 21.46 -4.81
C LYS A 5 -12.54 22.31 -4.35
N SER A 6 -11.33 21.77 -4.49
CA SER A 6 -10.10 22.48 -4.12
C SER A 6 -9.78 23.63 -5.10
N CYS A 7 -10.15 23.49 -6.38
CA CYS A 7 -10.00 24.55 -7.38
C CYS A 7 -11.01 25.70 -7.18
N SER A 8 -12.27 25.40 -6.83
CA SER A 8 -13.29 26.45 -6.61
C SER A 8 -13.01 27.31 -5.37
N SER A 9 -12.41 26.74 -4.32
CA SER A 9 -11.99 27.49 -3.12
C SER A 9 -10.66 28.26 -3.30
N GLY A 10 -9.92 28.02 -4.39
CA GLY A 10 -8.60 28.61 -4.63
C GLY A 10 -7.46 27.99 -3.80
N LEU A 11 -7.76 27.03 -2.90
CA LEU A 11 -6.78 26.42 -2.00
C LEU A 11 -5.76 25.54 -2.73
N GLN A 12 -6.15 24.92 -3.84
CA GLN A 12 -5.24 24.03 -4.59
C GLN A 12 -3.94 24.72 -5.01
N LYS A 13 -3.98 26.03 -5.31
CA LYS A 13 -2.80 26.80 -5.67
C LYS A 13 -1.74 26.76 -4.56
N TYR A 14 -2.15 26.96 -3.32
CA TYR A 14 -1.25 26.98 -2.16
C TYR A 14 -0.81 25.57 -1.78
N LEU A 15 -1.71 24.59 -1.85
CA LEU A 15 -1.36 23.18 -1.66
C LEU A 15 -0.28 22.72 -2.65
N ASN A 16 -0.40 23.10 -3.92
CA ASN A 16 0.63 22.79 -4.94
C ASN A 16 1.99 23.42 -4.60
N GLN A 17 2.02 24.66 -4.10
CA GLN A 17 3.27 25.33 -3.69
C GLN A 17 3.95 24.62 -2.52
N LEU A 18 3.16 24.03 -1.62
CA LEU A 18 3.65 23.22 -0.49
C LEU A 18 3.98 21.77 -0.88
N GLY A 19 3.85 21.39 -2.15
CA GLY A 19 4.15 20.04 -2.64
C GLY A 19 2.95 19.08 -2.64
N PHE A 20 1.77 19.49 -2.16
CA PHE A 20 0.52 18.70 -2.14
C PHE A 20 -0.20 18.75 -3.49
N ASN A 21 0.54 18.40 -4.55
CA ASN A 21 -0.02 18.25 -5.89
C ASN A 21 -0.92 17.01 -5.96
N ILE A 22 -1.93 17.06 -6.83
CA ILE A 22 -2.79 15.90 -7.07
C ILE A 22 -2.01 14.88 -7.90
N VAL A 23 -1.61 13.79 -7.24
CA VAL A 23 -0.83 12.70 -7.85
C VAL A 23 -1.70 11.62 -8.51
N GLY A 24 -2.98 11.55 -8.15
CA GLY A 24 -3.91 10.58 -8.73
C GLY A 24 -5.20 10.43 -7.92
N TYR A 25 -6.20 9.79 -8.53
CA TYR A 25 -7.48 9.48 -7.88
C TYR A 25 -7.56 7.97 -7.62
N GLY A 26 -7.04 7.55 -6.47
CA GLY A 26 -7.01 6.15 -6.06
C GLY A 26 -6.47 6.00 -4.64
N CYS A 27 -6.25 4.77 -4.18
CA CYS A 27 -5.80 4.53 -2.81
C CYS A 27 -4.37 5.03 -2.52
N THR A 28 -3.48 4.99 -3.52
CA THR A 28 -2.08 5.46 -3.43
C THR A 28 -1.39 5.06 -2.11
N THR A 29 -0.90 6.02 -1.33
CA THR A 29 -0.20 5.82 -0.05
C THR A 29 -1.05 5.07 0.98
N CYS A 30 -2.38 5.20 0.98
CA CYS A 30 -3.26 4.53 1.96
C CYS A 30 -3.18 2.99 1.88
N ILE A 31 -2.90 2.44 0.69
CA ILE A 31 -2.69 0.99 0.50
C ILE A 31 -1.21 0.60 0.48
N GLY A 32 -0.29 1.53 0.73
CA GLY A 32 1.15 1.29 0.63
C GLY A 32 1.73 1.46 -0.77
N ASN A 33 0.94 1.97 -1.73
CA ASN A 33 1.46 2.37 -3.04
C ASN A 33 2.03 3.79 -2.94
N SER A 34 3.00 3.97 -2.04
CA SER A 34 3.64 5.24 -1.72
C SER A 34 4.69 5.68 -2.75
N GLY A 35 5.14 4.77 -3.62
CA GLY A 35 6.29 4.98 -4.47
C GLY A 35 7.61 4.93 -3.69
N ASP A 36 8.70 5.26 -4.38
CA ASP A 36 10.03 5.37 -3.80
C ASP A 36 10.25 6.77 -3.20
N ILE A 37 11.11 6.84 -2.18
CA ILE A 37 11.64 8.12 -1.68
C ILE A 37 12.97 8.43 -2.36
N ASP A 38 13.37 9.70 -2.33
CA ASP A 38 14.65 10.16 -2.89
C ASP A 38 15.83 9.33 -2.37
N GLU A 39 16.77 8.97 -3.25
CA GLU A 39 17.89 8.08 -2.93
C GLU A 39 18.75 8.63 -1.80
N ALA A 40 18.97 9.95 -1.73
CA ALA A 40 19.74 10.56 -0.65
C ALA A 40 19.02 10.42 0.70
N VAL A 41 17.69 10.54 0.72
CA VAL A 41 16.89 10.33 1.93
C VAL A 41 16.88 8.85 2.33
N ALA A 42 16.73 7.95 1.36
CA ALA A 42 16.77 6.51 1.60
C ALA A 42 18.10 6.08 2.23
N SER A 43 19.22 6.51 1.65
CA SER A 43 20.56 6.22 2.17
C SER A 43 20.78 6.84 3.54
N ALA A 44 20.34 8.09 3.77
CA ALA A 44 20.43 8.70 5.09
C ALA A 44 19.69 7.90 6.17
N ILE A 45 18.49 7.38 5.85
CA ILE A 45 17.71 6.56 6.79
C ILE A 45 18.42 5.24 7.09
N THR A 46 18.88 4.53 6.05
CA THR A 46 19.44 3.18 6.20
C THR A 46 20.84 3.17 6.79
N GLU A 47 21.72 4.09 6.36
CA GLU A 47 23.12 4.15 6.81
C GLU A 47 23.26 4.63 8.25
N ASN A 48 22.30 5.41 8.75
CA ASN A 48 22.34 6.01 10.09
C ASN A 48 21.31 5.40 11.07
N ASP A 49 20.63 4.31 10.69
CA ASP A 49 19.57 3.64 11.47
C ASP A 49 18.52 4.62 12.04
N ILE A 50 18.05 5.56 11.21
CA ILE A 50 17.09 6.60 11.63
C ILE A 50 15.68 6.01 11.71
N VAL A 51 14.97 6.31 12.79
CA VAL A 51 13.52 6.05 12.90
C VAL A 51 12.76 7.12 12.11
N ALA A 52 12.65 6.93 10.79
CA ALA A 52 11.87 7.82 9.95
C ALA A 52 10.36 7.66 10.19
N ALA A 53 9.66 8.80 10.24
CA ALA A 53 8.24 8.88 10.46
C ALA A 53 7.47 9.21 9.16
N ALA A 54 6.33 8.58 8.96
CA ALA A 54 5.32 9.00 7.99
C ALA A 54 4.08 9.50 8.72
N VAL A 55 3.49 10.59 8.21
CA VAL A 55 2.19 11.08 8.67
C VAL A 55 1.22 11.03 7.50
N LEU A 56 0.06 10.41 7.68
CA LEU A 56 -0.91 10.21 6.61
C LEU A 56 -2.35 10.34 7.11
N SER A 57 -3.21 10.88 6.25
CA SER A 57 -4.67 10.93 6.45
C SER A 57 -5.35 9.65 5.98
N GLY A 58 -4.79 8.51 6.38
CA GLY A 58 -5.30 7.16 6.09
C GLY A 58 -6.08 6.57 7.26
N ASN A 59 -6.24 5.24 7.26
CA ASN A 59 -6.93 4.51 8.32
C ASN A 59 -6.13 3.32 8.89
N ARG A 60 -4.91 3.07 8.39
CA ARG A 60 -4.01 2.00 8.84
C ARG A 60 -2.56 2.49 8.81
N ASN A 61 -1.79 2.12 9.82
CA ASN A 61 -0.41 2.57 10.01
C ASN A 61 0.52 1.44 10.52
N PHE A 62 0.21 0.18 10.18
CA PHE A 62 1.07 -0.95 10.53
C PHE A 62 2.47 -0.81 9.95
N GLU A 63 3.48 -1.31 10.67
CA GLU A 63 4.88 -1.30 10.23
C GLU A 63 5.03 -1.96 8.85
N GLY A 64 5.78 -1.30 7.96
CA GLY A 64 6.04 -1.80 6.61
C GLY A 64 4.87 -1.71 5.63
N ARG A 65 3.69 -1.23 6.05
CA ARG A 65 2.54 -1.05 5.15
C ARG A 65 2.57 0.27 4.39
N VAL A 66 2.98 1.37 5.02
CA VAL A 66 2.96 2.71 4.40
C VAL A 66 4.14 2.85 3.43
N HIS A 67 5.36 2.66 3.93
CA HIS A 67 6.58 2.62 3.14
C HIS A 67 7.61 1.70 3.83
N PRO A 68 8.48 0.96 3.11
CA PRO A 68 9.44 0.03 3.73
C PRO A 68 10.46 0.69 4.66
N LEU A 69 10.77 1.97 4.41
CA LEU A 69 11.76 2.76 5.16
C LEU A 69 11.15 3.57 6.32
N THR A 70 9.83 3.51 6.56
CA THR A 70 9.19 4.27 7.65
C THR A 70 8.80 3.33 8.79
N ARG A 71 9.50 3.47 9.92
CA ARG A 71 9.30 2.64 11.13
C ARG A 71 8.19 3.20 12.02
N ALA A 72 8.01 4.53 12.03
CA ALA A 72 6.92 5.19 12.72
C ALA A 72 5.90 5.71 11.71
N ASN A 73 4.62 5.41 11.89
CA ASN A 73 3.56 5.83 10.97
C ASN A 73 2.38 6.36 11.79
N TYR A 74 1.96 7.61 11.55
CA TYR A 74 0.93 8.30 12.34
C TYR A 74 -0.29 8.64 11.48
N LEU A 75 -1.46 8.25 11.96
CA LEU A 75 -2.73 8.65 11.36
C LEU A 75 -3.11 10.03 11.89
N ALA A 76 -3.37 10.96 10.98
CA ALA A 76 -3.65 12.35 11.29
C ALA A 76 -4.75 12.91 10.39
N SER A 77 -5.39 14.00 10.80
CA SER A 77 -6.30 14.72 9.91
C SER A 77 -5.51 15.36 8.75
N PRO A 78 -6.12 15.59 7.56
CA PRO A 78 -5.46 16.26 6.44
C PRO A 78 -4.71 17.56 6.80
N PRO A 79 -5.28 18.52 7.57
CA PRO A 79 -4.53 19.73 7.93
C PRO A 79 -3.33 19.44 8.84
N LEU A 80 -3.39 18.41 9.69
CA LEU A 80 -2.27 18.04 10.55
C LEU A 80 -1.15 17.36 9.74
N VAL A 81 -1.47 16.63 8.67
CA VAL A 81 -0.45 16.15 7.70
C VAL A 81 0.32 17.32 7.11
N VAL A 82 -0.37 18.41 6.74
CA VAL A 82 0.28 19.62 6.23
C VAL A 82 1.14 20.28 7.30
N ALA A 83 0.66 20.38 8.54
CA ALA A 83 1.42 20.96 9.65
C ALA A 83 2.72 20.20 9.93
N TYR A 84 2.69 18.86 9.99
CA TYR A 84 3.89 18.05 10.14
C TYR A 84 4.84 18.12 8.93
N ALA A 85 4.30 18.25 7.72
CA ALA A 85 5.14 18.46 6.53
C ALA A 85 5.87 19.81 6.57
N LEU A 86 5.23 20.86 7.11
CA LEU A 86 5.86 22.17 7.31
C LEU A 86 6.92 22.12 8.42
N ALA A 87 6.63 21.46 9.53
CA ALA A 87 7.56 21.31 10.65
C ALA A 87 8.77 20.42 10.29
N GLY A 88 8.59 19.45 9.40
CA GLY A 88 9.63 18.51 8.96
C GLY A 88 10.00 17.43 9.98
N THR A 89 9.31 17.39 11.14
CA THR A 89 9.52 16.41 12.22
C THR A 89 8.20 16.12 12.93
N VAL A 90 8.07 14.90 13.46
CA VAL A 90 6.98 14.54 14.40
C VAL A 90 7.35 14.78 15.86
N ASP A 91 8.62 15.06 16.13
CA ASP A 91 9.16 15.42 17.44
C ASP A 91 9.14 16.95 17.57
N ILE A 92 7.94 17.50 17.78
CA ILE A 92 7.69 18.93 17.92
C ILE A 92 6.55 19.16 18.91
N ASP A 93 6.71 20.12 19.82
CA ASP A 93 5.64 20.64 20.65
C ASP A 93 4.99 21.87 19.98
N PHE A 94 3.84 21.67 19.34
CA PHE A 94 3.11 22.74 18.64
C PHE A 94 2.64 23.90 19.54
N ASP A 95 2.59 23.73 20.87
CA ASP A 95 2.20 24.79 21.79
C ASP A 95 3.35 25.75 22.08
N THR A 96 4.58 25.23 22.13
CA THR A 96 5.77 25.97 22.60
C THR A 96 6.82 26.22 21.51
N GLU A 97 6.80 25.45 20.42
CA GLU A 97 7.77 25.55 19.32
C GLU A 97 7.12 26.12 18.04
N PRO A 98 7.81 27.02 17.32
CA PRO A 98 7.32 27.52 16.04
C PRO A 98 7.45 26.47 14.92
N ILE A 99 6.45 26.40 14.04
CA ILE A 99 6.48 25.55 12.84
C ILE A 99 7.47 26.09 11.80
N GLY A 100 7.69 27.40 11.80
CA GLY A 100 8.63 28.03 10.89
C GLY A 100 8.93 29.47 11.25
N ILE A 101 9.92 30.04 10.56
CA ILE A 101 10.33 31.43 10.69
C ILE A 101 10.05 32.11 9.36
N ALA A 102 9.26 33.18 9.39
CA ALA A 102 8.97 34.00 8.23
C ALA A 102 10.23 34.75 7.74
N LYS A 103 10.19 35.25 6.49
CA LYS A 103 11.34 35.95 5.88
C LYS A 103 11.80 37.19 6.66
N ASP A 104 10.90 37.79 7.43
CA ASP A 104 11.17 38.94 8.28
C ASP A 104 11.66 38.57 9.69
N GLY A 105 11.82 37.27 9.98
CA GLY A 105 12.24 36.74 11.28
C GLY A 105 11.09 36.45 12.25
N THR A 106 9.84 36.70 11.87
CA THR A 106 8.68 36.40 12.73
C THR A 106 8.54 34.89 12.92
N GLN A 107 8.44 34.44 14.17
CA GLN A 107 8.13 33.06 14.51
C GLN A 107 6.65 32.77 14.25
N ILE A 108 6.35 31.72 13.49
CA ILE A 108 4.99 31.29 13.17
C ILE A 108 4.70 30.00 13.93
N PHE A 109 3.69 30.03 14.78
CA PHE A 109 3.23 28.89 15.57
C PHE A 109 2.07 28.18 14.88
N PHE A 110 1.80 26.95 15.30
CA PHE A 110 0.68 26.15 14.79
C PHE A 110 -0.67 26.86 14.92
N ARG A 111 -0.90 27.50 16.07
CA ARG A 111 -2.11 28.29 16.36
C ARG A 111 -2.33 29.47 15.41
N ASP A 112 -1.26 29.98 14.78
CA ASP A 112 -1.35 31.14 13.89
C ASP A 112 -1.87 30.76 12.49
N ILE A 113 -1.81 29.47 12.12
CA ILE A 113 -2.17 28.97 10.79
C ILE A 113 -3.34 27.98 10.81
N TRP A 114 -3.82 27.59 11.99
CA TRP A 114 -4.90 26.63 12.12
C TRP A 114 -6.25 27.30 11.86
N PRO A 115 -7.03 26.84 10.87
CA PRO A 115 -8.32 27.45 10.56
C PRO A 115 -9.36 27.12 11.63
N SER A 116 -10.22 28.08 11.93
CA SER A 116 -11.37 27.88 12.79
C SER A 116 -12.44 27.04 12.10
N SER A 117 -13.30 26.38 12.89
CA SER A 117 -14.42 25.62 12.35
C SER A 117 -15.39 26.46 11.52
N GLU A 118 -15.54 27.74 11.84
CA GLU A 118 -16.40 28.69 11.13
C GLU A 118 -15.84 29.01 9.74
N GLU A 119 -14.54 29.35 9.65
CA GLU A 119 -13.86 29.60 8.36
C GLU A 119 -13.94 28.37 7.44
N ILE A 120 -13.78 27.16 7.98
CA ILE A 120 -13.93 25.92 7.22
C ILE A 120 -15.37 25.77 6.71
N ALA A 121 -16.36 26.01 7.56
CA ALA A 121 -17.77 25.87 7.20
C ALA A 121 -18.17 26.85 6.08
N ASP A 122 -17.72 28.10 6.16
CA ASP A 122 -17.99 29.14 5.17
C ASP A 122 -17.40 28.79 3.79
N VAL A 123 -16.16 28.30 3.77
CA VAL A 123 -15.51 27.85 2.52
C VAL A 123 -16.22 26.64 1.95
N VAL A 124 -16.60 25.66 2.79
CA VAL A 124 -17.33 24.47 2.33
C VAL A 124 -18.68 24.86 1.74
N GLN A 125 -19.45 25.73 2.40
CA GLN A 125 -20.77 26.16 1.94
C GLN A 125 -20.69 26.92 0.61
N SER A 126 -19.67 27.74 0.41
CA SER A 126 -19.48 28.52 -0.82
C SER A 126 -18.88 27.71 -1.97
N SER A 127 -18.10 26.67 -1.68
CA SER A 127 -17.28 25.97 -2.69
C SER A 127 -17.73 24.54 -3.02
N VAL A 128 -18.60 23.93 -2.22
CA VAL A 128 -19.08 22.55 -2.42
C VAL A 128 -20.53 22.55 -2.91
N LEU A 129 -20.70 22.69 -4.22
CA LEU A 129 -22.00 22.86 -4.86
C LEU A 129 -22.57 21.56 -5.43
N PRO A 130 -23.91 21.36 -5.42
CA PRO A 130 -24.57 20.16 -5.97
C PRO A 130 -24.20 19.85 -7.43
N ASP A 131 -24.01 20.88 -8.27
CA ASP A 131 -23.71 20.70 -9.69
C ASP A 131 -22.37 19.99 -9.93
N MET A 132 -21.39 20.19 -9.05
CA MET A 132 -20.10 19.51 -9.12
C MET A 132 -20.24 17.99 -8.98
N PHE A 133 -21.20 17.54 -8.16
CA PHE A 133 -21.50 16.12 -8.01
C PHE A 133 -22.19 15.60 -9.27
N ARG A 134 -23.20 16.31 -9.79
CA ARG A 134 -23.91 15.93 -11.01
C ARG A 134 -22.95 15.78 -12.19
N GLU A 135 -22.06 16.75 -12.40
CA GLU A 135 -21.04 16.70 -13.45
C GLU A 135 -20.11 15.51 -13.29
N THR A 136 -19.61 15.27 -12.07
CA THR A 136 -18.69 14.14 -11.81
C THR A 136 -19.37 12.80 -12.12
N TYR A 137 -20.60 12.58 -11.64
CA TYR A 137 -21.30 11.31 -11.87
C TYR A 137 -21.73 11.12 -13.34
N ASN A 138 -22.07 12.20 -14.03
CA ASN A 138 -22.34 12.17 -15.48
C ASN A 138 -21.10 11.84 -16.31
N ALA A 139 -19.91 12.16 -15.82
CA ALA A 139 -18.65 11.85 -16.49
C ALA A 139 -18.21 10.40 -16.27
N ILE A 140 -18.42 9.82 -15.08
CA ILE A 140 -18.00 8.46 -14.74
C ILE A 140 -18.60 7.41 -15.70
N THR A 141 -19.85 7.59 -16.11
CA THR A 141 -20.54 6.63 -17.01
C THR A 141 -19.98 6.63 -18.44
N LYS A 142 -19.27 7.69 -18.84
CA LYS A 142 -18.66 7.80 -20.19
C LYS A 142 -17.29 7.13 -20.27
N GLY A 143 -16.68 6.80 -19.13
CA GLY A 143 -15.30 6.33 -19.07
C GLY A 143 -14.31 7.40 -19.59
N ASN A 144 -13.09 6.96 -19.89
CA ASN A 144 -12.09 7.78 -20.57
C ASN A 144 -11.70 7.12 -21.92
N PRO A 145 -11.08 7.85 -22.86
CA PRO A 145 -10.74 7.30 -24.17
C PRO A 145 -9.90 6.02 -24.12
N MET A 146 -8.96 5.92 -23.18
CA MET A 146 -8.09 4.75 -23.02
C MET A 146 -8.88 3.52 -22.54
N TRP A 147 -9.80 3.71 -21.59
CA TRP A 147 -10.71 2.66 -21.12
C TRP A 147 -11.62 2.18 -22.27
N ASN A 148 -12.20 3.12 -23.01
CA ASN A 148 -13.13 2.82 -24.10
C ASN A 148 -12.44 2.15 -25.30
N SER A 149 -11.12 2.32 -25.46
CA SER A 149 -10.33 1.68 -26.53
C SER A 149 -9.89 0.25 -26.22
N LEU A 150 -10.11 -0.25 -25.01
CA LEU A 150 -9.74 -1.61 -24.64
C LEU A 150 -10.55 -2.61 -25.49
N SER A 151 -9.84 -3.48 -26.19
CA SER A 151 -10.46 -4.57 -26.94
C SER A 151 -10.88 -5.67 -25.98
N VAL A 152 -12.16 -6.04 -26.02
CA VAL A 152 -12.73 -7.10 -25.18
C VAL A 152 -13.12 -8.28 -26.08
N PRO A 153 -12.65 -9.50 -25.80
CA PRO A 153 -13.02 -10.67 -26.58
C PRO A 153 -14.53 -10.94 -26.46
N SER A 154 -15.14 -11.46 -27.53
CA SER A 154 -16.53 -11.90 -27.51
C SER A 154 -16.64 -13.32 -26.95
N GLY A 155 -17.58 -13.55 -26.04
CA GLY A 155 -17.84 -14.87 -25.47
C GLY A 155 -18.31 -14.81 -24.02
N ASN A 156 -18.91 -15.91 -23.56
CA ASN A 156 -19.37 -16.05 -22.18
C ASN A 156 -18.34 -16.74 -21.27
N LEU A 157 -17.34 -17.40 -21.87
CA LEU A 157 -16.26 -18.08 -21.17
C LEU A 157 -14.95 -17.32 -21.40
N TYR A 158 -14.18 -17.13 -20.34
CA TYR A 158 -12.89 -16.45 -20.40
C TYR A 158 -11.87 -17.33 -21.13
N ALA A 159 -11.22 -16.79 -22.16
CA ALA A 159 -10.16 -17.47 -22.87
C ALA A 159 -8.84 -17.29 -22.10
N TRP A 160 -8.49 -18.28 -21.27
CA TRP A 160 -7.25 -18.26 -20.50
C TRP A 160 -6.03 -18.21 -21.41
N ASP A 161 -5.11 -17.28 -21.13
CA ASP A 161 -3.82 -17.17 -21.80
C ASP A 161 -2.73 -17.78 -20.91
N SER A 162 -2.14 -18.89 -21.35
CA SER A 162 -1.10 -19.60 -20.60
C SER A 162 0.20 -18.82 -20.45
N THR A 163 0.40 -17.76 -21.24
CA THR A 163 1.57 -16.88 -21.17
C THR A 163 1.34 -15.69 -20.23
N SER A 164 0.09 -15.47 -19.80
CA SER A 164 -0.27 -14.35 -18.93
C SER A 164 0.36 -14.50 -17.55
N THR A 165 1.05 -13.43 -17.12
CA THR A 165 1.58 -13.32 -15.76
C THR A 165 0.62 -12.59 -14.81
N TYR A 166 -0.57 -12.19 -15.28
CA TYR A 166 -1.57 -11.45 -14.49
C TYR A 166 -2.84 -12.25 -14.20
N ILE A 167 -3.33 -13.00 -15.20
CA ILE A 167 -4.57 -13.78 -15.10
C ILE A 167 -4.23 -15.23 -15.41
N HIS A 168 -4.33 -16.11 -14.42
CA HIS A 168 -4.05 -17.53 -14.53
C HIS A 168 -5.30 -18.34 -14.17
N GLU A 169 -5.51 -19.49 -14.80
CA GLU A 169 -6.61 -20.40 -14.47
C GLU A 169 -6.30 -21.10 -13.14
N PRO A 170 -7.04 -20.80 -12.06
CA PRO A 170 -6.68 -21.32 -10.75
C PRO A 170 -7.08 -22.79 -10.59
N PRO A 171 -6.34 -23.57 -9.78
CA PRO A 171 -6.54 -25.02 -9.65
C PRO A 171 -7.75 -25.40 -8.77
N TYR A 172 -8.50 -24.43 -8.21
CA TYR A 172 -9.49 -24.65 -7.16
C TYR A 172 -10.58 -25.66 -7.52
N PHE A 173 -10.97 -25.72 -8.80
CA PHE A 173 -12.04 -26.58 -9.29
C PHE A 173 -11.51 -27.83 -10.00
N LYS A 174 -10.19 -28.03 -10.04
CA LYS A 174 -9.57 -29.19 -10.69
C LYS A 174 -9.96 -30.47 -9.97
N GLY A 175 -10.60 -31.39 -10.69
CA GLY A 175 -11.08 -32.66 -10.12
C GLY A 175 -12.35 -32.54 -9.28
N MET A 176 -13.06 -31.40 -9.32
CA MET A 176 -14.33 -31.23 -8.61
C MET A 176 -15.41 -32.20 -9.15
N THR A 177 -16.08 -32.89 -8.23
CA THR A 177 -17.17 -33.83 -8.53
C THR A 177 -18.52 -33.27 -8.08
N MET A 178 -19.61 -33.69 -8.75
CA MET A 178 -20.98 -33.28 -8.39
C MET A 178 -21.37 -33.66 -6.96
N SER A 179 -20.80 -34.75 -6.44
CA SER A 179 -20.94 -35.17 -5.04
C SER A 179 -19.63 -34.90 -4.30
N PRO A 180 -19.61 -34.08 -3.24
CA PRO A 180 -18.42 -33.83 -2.45
C PRO A 180 -17.86 -35.13 -1.85
N PRO A 181 -16.53 -35.31 -1.76
CA PRO A 181 -15.91 -36.55 -1.28
C PRO A 181 -16.10 -36.80 0.24
N GLY A 182 -16.78 -35.91 0.95
CA GLY A 182 -16.91 -35.93 2.41
C GLY A 182 -15.69 -35.35 3.12
N SER A 183 -15.80 -35.20 4.45
CA SER A 183 -14.66 -34.79 5.28
C SER A 183 -13.69 -35.96 5.49
N HIS A 184 -12.40 -35.65 5.51
CA HIS A 184 -11.35 -36.60 5.86
C HIS A 184 -10.51 -36.02 7.00
N GLY A 185 -9.98 -36.91 7.85
CA GLY A 185 -9.08 -36.49 8.92
C GLY A 185 -7.70 -36.13 8.38
N VAL A 186 -7.06 -35.12 8.98
CA VAL A 186 -5.65 -34.78 8.74
C VAL A 186 -4.78 -35.65 9.65
N LYS A 187 -3.83 -36.40 9.07
CA LYS A 187 -2.90 -37.28 9.81
C LYS A 187 -1.46 -36.86 9.51
N ASN A 188 -0.59 -36.93 10.52
CA ASN A 188 0.85 -36.68 10.40
C ASN A 188 1.19 -35.31 9.77
N ALA A 189 0.41 -34.27 10.06
CA ALA A 189 0.68 -32.92 9.56
C ALA A 189 1.86 -32.28 10.30
N TYR A 190 2.69 -31.56 9.56
CA TYR A 190 3.71 -30.70 10.11
C TYR A 190 3.18 -29.28 10.31
N CYS A 191 3.61 -28.65 11.40
CA CYS A 191 3.35 -27.22 11.62
C CYS A 191 4.32 -26.42 10.74
N LEU A 192 3.81 -25.79 9.66
CA LEU A 192 4.63 -25.00 8.75
C LEU A 192 5.13 -23.70 9.40
N LEU A 193 4.32 -23.10 10.26
CA LEU A 193 4.56 -21.78 10.85
C LEU A 193 4.05 -21.73 12.29
N ASN A 194 4.83 -21.13 13.19
CA ASN A 194 4.43 -20.90 14.57
C ASN A 194 4.55 -19.41 14.89
N PHE A 195 3.42 -18.73 15.05
CA PHE A 195 3.39 -17.27 15.22
C PHE A 195 3.09 -16.82 16.65
N GLY A 196 3.37 -15.55 16.90
CA GLY A 196 2.83 -14.81 18.06
C GLY A 196 1.46 -14.22 17.77
N ASP A 197 1.10 -13.20 18.55
CA ASP A 197 -0.15 -12.47 18.40
C ASP A 197 -0.09 -11.43 17.28
N SER A 198 -1.24 -10.84 16.95
CA SER A 198 -1.36 -9.68 16.05
C SER A 198 -0.86 -9.90 14.61
N ILE A 199 -0.90 -11.15 14.11
CA ILE A 199 -0.67 -11.45 12.69
C ILE A 199 -1.83 -10.91 11.86
N THR A 200 -1.57 -9.81 11.14
CA THR A 200 -2.53 -9.21 10.21
C THR A 200 -2.58 -9.93 8.86
N THR A 201 -3.61 -9.67 8.07
CA THR A 201 -3.71 -10.20 6.70
C THR A 201 -2.61 -9.68 5.77
N ASP A 202 -1.95 -8.56 6.07
CA ASP A 202 -0.77 -8.10 5.30
C ASP A 202 0.47 -8.96 5.57
N HIS A 203 0.55 -9.62 6.73
CA HIS A 203 1.58 -10.63 6.99
C HIS A 203 1.30 -11.91 6.22
N ILE A 204 0.02 -12.32 6.17
CA ILE A 204 -0.43 -13.56 5.51
C ILE A 204 -0.39 -13.43 3.99
N SER A 205 -0.88 -12.32 3.45
CA SER A 205 -0.99 -12.04 2.01
C SER A 205 -0.63 -10.56 1.76
N PRO A 206 0.68 -10.24 1.66
CA PRO A 206 1.13 -8.88 1.38
C PRO A 206 0.55 -8.39 0.05
N ALA A 207 0.24 -7.10 -0.02
CA ALA A 207 -0.31 -6.47 -1.24
C ALA A 207 0.70 -5.54 -1.94
N GLY A 208 1.79 -5.16 -1.26
CA GLY A 208 2.78 -4.20 -1.75
C GLY A 208 3.81 -4.81 -2.72
N SER A 209 4.98 -4.19 -2.77
CA SER A 209 6.06 -4.55 -3.68
C SER A 209 6.57 -5.98 -3.51
N ILE A 210 6.92 -6.63 -4.62
CA ILE A 210 7.50 -7.97 -4.64
C ILE A 210 9.02 -7.86 -4.42
N HIS A 211 9.52 -8.44 -3.32
CA HIS A 211 10.95 -8.40 -2.99
C HIS A 211 11.76 -9.20 -4.02
N LYS A 212 12.92 -8.68 -4.47
CA LYS A 212 13.75 -9.27 -5.54
C LYS A 212 14.21 -10.71 -5.26
N ASP A 213 14.43 -11.03 -3.99
CA ASP A 213 14.93 -12.35 -3.56
C ASP A 213 13.78 -13.31 -3.16
N SER A 214 12.52 -12.96 -3.45
CA SER A 214 11.35 -13.77 -3.10
C SER A 214 11.08 -14.88 -4.13
N PRO A 215 10.37 -15.95 -3.75
CA PRO A 215 9.90 -16.97 -4.70
C PRO A 215 9.06 -16.39 -5.84
N ALA A 216 8.24 -15.37 -5.55
CA ALA A 216 7.42 -14.70 -6.56
C ALA A 216 8.27 -13.94 -7.59
N ALA A 217 9.35 -13.28 -7.15
CA ALA A 217 10.31 -12.65 -8.05
C ALA A 217 10.99 -13.67 -8.97
N ARG A 218 11.48 -14.81 -8.41
CA ARG A 218 12.07 -15.89 -9.22
C ARG A 218 11.10 -16.38 -10.30
N TYR A 219 9.85 -16.64 -9.93
CA TYR A 219 8.80 -17.07 -10.86
C TYR A 219 8.54 -16.07 -12.00
N LEU A 220 8.51 -14.76 -11.68
CA LEU A 220 8.29 -13.71 -12.67
C LEU A 220 9.51 -13.56 -13.60
N THR A 221 10.73 -13.61 -13.06
CA THR A 221 11.98 -13.55 -13.84
C THR A 221 12.12 -14.75 -14.78
N GLU A 222 11.79 -15.96 -14.33
CA GLU A 222 11.77 -17.17 -15.17
C GLU A 222 10.79 -17.05 -16.35
N ARG A 223 9.78 -16.18 -16.24
CA ARG A 223 8.80 -15.86 -17.30
C ARG A 223 9.15 -14.59 -18.09
N GLY A 224 10.37 -14.10 -17.94
CA GLY A 224 10.87 -12.94 -18.70
C GLY A 224 10.30 -11.59 -18.25
N VAL A 225 9.75 -11.49 -17.05
CA VAL A 225 9.30 -10.21 -16.50
C VAL A 225 10.47 -9.47 -15.87
N ASP A 226 10.75 -8.26 -16.33
CA ASP A 226 11.76 -7.38 -15.76
C ASP A 226 11.36 -6.93 -14.35
N ARG A 227 12.35 -6.67 -13.49
CA ARG A 227 12.11 -6.24 -12.09
C ARG A 227 11.20 -5.01 -11.97
N ARG A 228 11.36 -4.02 -12.85
CA ARG A 228 10.51 -2.82 -12.87
C ARG A 228 9.04 -3.13 -13.17
N ASP A 229 8.79 -4.26 -13.83
CA ASP A 229 7.48 -4.71 -14.29
C ASP A 229 6.88 -5.79 -13.36
N PHE A 230 7.54 -6.12 -12.24
CA PHE A 230 6.97 -6.99 -11.21
C PHE A 230 5.63 -6.48 -10.69
N ASN A 231 5.49 -5.15 -10.60
CA ASN A 231 4.34 -4.48 -10.01
C ASN A 231 4.18 -4.92 -8.53
N SER A 232 2.96 -4.90 -8.01
CA SER A 232 2.64 -5.24 -6.62
C SER A 232 1.97 -6.60 -6.51
N TYR A 233 2.05 -7.27 -5.36
CA TYR A 233 1.25 -8.48 -5.10
C TYR A 233 -0.25 -8.22 -5.30
N GLY A 234 -0.75 -7.03 -4.94
CA GLY A 234 -2.14 -6.64 -5.17
C GLY A 234 -2.56 -6.70 -6.65
N SER A 235 -1.68 -6.26 -7.55
CA SER A 235 -1.91 -6.32 -9.00
C SER A 235 -1.85 -7.75 -9.57
N ARG A 236 -1.21 -8.69 -8.86
CA ARG A 236 -1.01 -10.08 -9.28
C ARG A 236 -2.08 -11.03 -8.74
N ARG A 237 -3.13 -10.53 -8.11
CA ARG A 237 -4.22 -11.33 -7.49
C ARG A 237 -4.99 -12.23 -8.45
N GLY A 238 -4.97 -11.93 -9.75
CA GLY A 238 -5.52 -12.82 -10.79
C GLY A 238 -4.64 -14.03 -11.10
N ASN A 239 -3.45 -14.12 -10.49
CA ASN A 239 -2.48 -15.19 -10.72
C ASN A 239 -2.16 -15.92 -9.43
N ASP A 240 -2.78 -17.08 -9.19
CA ASP A 240 -2.58 -17.87 -7.98
C ASP A 240 -1.15 -18.38 -7.82
N GLU A 241 -0.41 -18.62 -8.90
CA GLU A 241 1.01 -19.02 -8.83
C GLU A 241 1.87 -17.92 -8.18
N VAL A 242 1.59 -16.65 -8.47
CA VAL A 242 2.26 -15.51 -7.82
C VAL A 242 1.77 -15.34 -6.39
N MET A 243 0.45 -15.46 -6.16
CA MET A 243 -0.13 -15.25 -4.83
C MET A 243 0.25 -16.34 -3.82
N ALA A 244 0.35 -17.60 -4.24
CA ALA A 244 0.85 -18.70 -3.41
C ALA A 244 2.30 -18.42 -2.99
N ARG A 245 3.15 -17.99 -3.92
CA ARG A 245 4.53 -17.58 -3.65
C ARG A 245 4.65 -16.32 -2.79
N GLY A 246 3.62 -15.48 -2.79
CA GLY A 246 3.50 -14.30 -1.93
C GLY A 246 2.94 -14.59 -0.54
N THR A 247 2.39 -15.79 -0.30
CA THR A 247 1.76 -16.12 0.97
C THR A 247 2.84 -16.23 2.07
N PHE A 248 2.65 -15.48 3.16
CA PHE A 248 3.63 -15.27 4.22
C PHE A 248 4.99 -14.70 3.75
N ALA A 249 5.01 -14.01 2.61
CA ALA A 249 6.23 -13.39 2.06
C ALA A 249 6.55 -12.00 2.64
N ASN A 250 5.80 -11.55 3.66
CA ASN A 250 6.02 -10.24 4.28
C ASN A 250 7.38 -10.20 5.00
N ILE A 251 8.20 -9.20 4.70
CA ILE A 251 9.55 -9.05 5.26
C ILE A 251 9.59 -8.80 6.77
N ARG A 252 8.46 -8.44 7.38
CA ARG A 252 8.32 -8.16 8.82
C ARG A 252 7.70 -9.32 9.62
N ILE A 253 7.38 -10.44 8.98
CA ILE A 253 6.79 -11.58 9.69
C ILE A 253 7.79 -12.20 10.67
N VAL A 254 7.34 -12.56 11.87
CA VAL A 254 8.18 -13.18 12.91
C VAL A 254 7.68 -14.58 13.20
N ASN A 255 8.49 -15.58 12.84
CA ASN A 255 8.21 -16.99 13.06
C ASN A 255 8.99 -17.49 14.29
N LYS A 256 8.28 -18.06 15.28
CA LYS A 256 8.87 -18.59 16.52
C LYS A 256 9.84 -19.73 16.28
N PHE A 257 9.74 -20.45 15.15
CA PHE A 257 10.74 -21.45 14.78
C PHE A 257 12.13 -20.87 14.51
N LEU A 258 12.24 -19.56 14.26
CA LEU A 258 13.50 -18.88 13.95
C LEU A 258 14.00 -17.99 15.10
N ASN A 259 13.62 -18.27 16.35
CA ASN A 259 14.12 -17.59 17.55
C ASN A 259 14.03 -16.04 17.48
N GLY A 260 12.97 -15.50 16.87
CA GLY A 260 12.75 -14.06 16.75
C GLY A 260 13.39 -13.42 15.51
N GLU A 261 14.02 -14.19 14.61
CA GLU A 261 14.44 -13.68 13.30
C GLU A 261 13.23 -13.12 12.54
N VAL A 262 13.36 -11.89 12.06
CA VAL A 262 12.35 -11.20 11.25
C VAL A 262 12.56 -11.56 9.79
N GLY A 263 11.53 -12.08 9.12
CA GLY A 263 11.56 -12.35 7.70
C GLY A 263 10.70 -13.53 7.25
N PRO A 264 10.49 -13.67 5.93
CA PRO A 264 9.51 -14.59 5.35
C PRO A 264 10.08 -16.01 5.20
N LYS A 265 10.56 -16.58 6.30
CA LYS A 265 11.22 -17.89 6.34
C LYS A 265 10.64 -18.83 7.39
N THR A 266 10.86 -20.12 7.20
CA THR A 266 10.53 -21.16 8.17
C THR A 266 11.54 -22.31 8.11
N ILE A 267 11.40 -23.27 9.01
CA ILE A 267 12.18 -24.51 9.01
C ILE A 267 11.35 -25.59 8.33
N HIS A 268 11.89 -26.18 7.27
CA HIS A 268 11.31 -27.38 6.66
C HIS A 268 11.59 -28.56 7.59
N ILE A 269 10.60 -28.98 8.38
CA ILE A 269 10.77 -29.95 9.48
C ILE A 269 11.47 -31.26 9.05
N PRO A 270 11.16 -31.87 7.89
CA PRO A 270 11.83 -33.09 7.45
C PRO A 270 13.33 -32.94 7.17
N SER A 271 13.78 -31.84 6.53
CA SER A 271 15.20 -31.63 6.18
C SER A 271 15.98 -30.82 7.22
N GLY A 272 15.30 -30.04 8.06
CA GLY A 272 15.90 -29.08 8.99
C GLY A 272 16.40 -27.79 8.32
N GLU A 273 16.18 -27.62 7.02
CA GLU A 273 16.66 -26.44 6.28
C GLU A 273 15.79 -25.21 6.53
N LYS A 274 16.43 -24.04 6.57
CA LYS A 274 15.75 -22.75 6.61
C LYS A 274 15.44 -22.28 5.19
N LEU A 275 14.16 -22.27 4.84
CA LEU A 275 13.68 -21.94 3.49
C LEU A 275 12.67 -20.78 3.54
N SER A 276 12.33 -20.24 2.36
CA SER A 276 11.15 -19.38 2.26
C SER A 276 9.89 -20.18 2.60
N VAL A 277 8.82 -19.52 3.06
CA VAL A 277 7.59 -20.25 3.44
C VAL A 277 7.01 -21.05 2.28
N PHE A 278 7.00 -20.47 1.07
CA PHE A 278 6.53 -21.17 -0.13
C PHE A 278 7.41 -22.39 -0.46
N ASP A 279 8.72 -22.24 -0.40
CA ASP A 279 9.64 -23.35 -0.72
C ASP A 279 9.58 -24.47 0.33
N ALA A 280 9.29 -24.15 1.60
CA ALA A 280 9.11 -25.16 2.66
C ALA A 280 7.76 -25.89 2.60
N ALA A 281 6.77 -25.32 1.91
CA ALA A 281 5.42 -25.88 1.80
C ALA A 281 5.27 -26.87 0.63
N ASN A 282 6.22 -26.86 -0.32
CA ASN A 282 6.23 -27.72 -1.50
C ASN A 282 7.33 -28.79 -1.39
#